data_AF-A0A929Z568-F1
#
_entry.id   AF-A0A929Z568-F1
#
_cell.length_a   1.000
_cell.length_b   1.000
_cell.length_c   1.000
_cell.angle_alpha   90.00
_cell.angle_beta   90.00
_cell.angle_gamma   90.00
#
_symmetry.space_group_name_H-M   'P 1'
#
loop_
_entity.id
_entity.type
_entity.pdbx_description
1 polymer ?
#
loop_
_entity_poly.entity_id
_entity_poly.type
_entity_poly.pdbx_seq_one_letter_code
_entity_poly.pdbx_strand_id
1 'polypeptide(L)'
;MNWADELLCKIDSVDDENMLFATVQRAAEELGFDYCAYGMRIPVPVTNPKTIMLNSYPKLWQELYVRKKYLEVDPTVLLGRFSQQPIIWGDEVFAKTPELWNDARDAGLRVGWAKSVLESQSVGGMLTLARADEPLTAKELAAKEPHMRWLANTVH
;
A
#
# COMPACT_ATOMS: atom_id res chain seq x y z
N MET A 1 18.43 9.84 -17.48
CA MET A 1 18.31 9.16 -16.18
C MET A 1 16.96 8.47 -16.16
N ASN A 2 16.89 7.23 -15.69
CA ASN A 2 15.63 6.49 -15.59
C ASN A 2 14.82 7.06 -14.41
N TRP A 3 13.48 7.06 -14.47
CA TRP A 3 12.61 7.54 -13.38
C TRP A 3 12.98 6.89 -12.03
N ALA A 4 13.33 5.61 -12.08
CA ALA A 4 13.82 4.84 -10.95
C ALA A 4 15.13 5.40 -10.36
N ASP A 5 16.10 5.80 -11.19
CA ASP A 5 17.39 6.30 -10.71
C ASP A 5 17.24 7.65 -9.99
N GLU A 6 16.37 8.53 -10.51
CA GLU A 6 16.09 9.83 -9.89
C GLU A 6 15.38 9.69 -8.54
N LEU A 7 14.51 8.69 -8.42
CA LEU A 7 13.78 8.43 -7.19
C LEU A 7 14.67 7.73 -6.14
N LEU A 8 15.61 6.85 -6.55
CA LEU A 8 16.62 6.27 -5.66
C LEU A 8 17.52 7.31 -5.03
N CYS A 9 18.07 8.24 -5.81
CA CYS A 9 18.93 9.30 -5.26
C CYS A 9 18.20 10.16 -4.21
N LYS A 10 16.88 10.34 -4.37
CA LYS A 10 16.04 11.06 -3.39
C LYS A 10 15.79 10.23 -2.14
N ILE A 11 15.63 8.91 -2.27
CA ILE A 11 15.40 8.01 -1.13
C ILE A 11 16.69 7.83 -0.31
N ASP A 12 17.84 7.63 -0.96
CA ASP A 12 19.14 7.42 -0.31
C ASP A 12 19.65 8.64 0.47
N SER A 13 19.10 9.83 0.22
CA SER A 13 19.50 11.09 0.87
C SER A 13 18.58 11.52 2.03
N VAL A 14 17.63 10.67 2.43
CA VAL A 14 16.62 11.00 3.44
C VAL A 14 16.89 10.29 4.77
N ASP A 15 17.09 11.08 5.83
CA ASP A 15 17.30 10.60 7.21
C ASP A 15 15.99 10.56 8.05
N ASP A 16 14.82 10.90 7.49
CA ASP A 16 13.53 11.02 8.20
C ASP A 16 12.43 10.18 7.51
N GLU A 17 11.77 9.30 8.27
CA GLU A 17 10.69 8.42 7.80
C GLU A 17 9.53 9.19 7.13
N ASN A 18 9.22 10.40 7.61
CA ASN A 18 8.15 11.23 7.03
C ASN A 18 8.56 11.79 5.67
N MET A 19 9.84 12.14 5.50
CA MET A 19 10.38 12.62 4.23
C MET A 19 10.48 11.48 3.21
N LEU A 20 10.76 10.25 3.67
CA LEU A 20 10.73 9.06 2.84
C LEU A 20 9.30 8.83 2.35
N PHE A 21 8.33 8.80 3.26
CA PHE A 21 6.93 8.62 2.90
C PHE A 21 6.42 9.72 1.95
N ALA A 22 6.80 10.99 2.18
CA ALA A 22 6.45 12.07 1.27
C ALA A 22 7.02 11.88 -0.14
N THR A 23 8.22 11.31 -0.26
CA THR A 23 8.84 11.00 -1.56
C THR A 23 8.09 9.87 -2.27
N VAL A 24 7.70 8.83 -1.53
CA VAL A 24 6.88 7.72 -2.06
C VAL A 24 5.49 8.20 -2.47
N GLN A 25 4.88 9.08 -1.68
CA GLN A 25 3.59 9.66 -2.01
C GLN A 25 3.66 10.45 -3.33
N ARG A 26 4.68 11.28 -3.53
CA ARG A 26 4.87 12.00 -4.80
C ARG A 26 5.05 11.05 -5.98
N ALA A 27 5.80 9.96 -5.80
CA ALA A 27 5.95 8.94 -6.82
C ALA A 27 4.62 8.25 -7.16
N ALA A 28 3.76 7.99 -6.16
CA ALA A 28 2.41 7.48 -6.36
C ALA A 28 1.54 8.46 -7.16
N GLU A 29 1.61 9.76 -6.86
CA GLU A 29 0.91 10.82 -7.57
C GLU A 29 1.37 10.91 -9.04
N GLU A 30 2.67 10.83 -9.31
CA GLU A 30 3.23 10.76 -10.68
C GLU A 30 2.75 9.52 -11.46
N LEU A 31 2.49 8.42 -10.75
CA LEU A 31 1.91 7.20 -11.32
C LEU A 31 0.38 7.28 -11.46
N GLY A 32 -0.25 8.39 -11.06
CA GLY A 32 -1.68 8.63 -11.19
C GLY A 32 -2.53 7.98 -10.10
N PHE A 33 -2.00 7.90 -8.87
CA PHE A 33 -2.73 7.48 -7.68
C PHE A 33 -2.92 8.67 -6.73
N ASP A 34 -4.12 8.79 -6.16
CA ASP A 34 -4.47 9.87 -5.23
C ASP A 34 -3.92 9.61 -3.82
N TYR A 35 -3.76 8.33 -3.48
CA TYR A 35 -3.43 7.89 -2.14
C TYR A 35 -2.34 6.82 -2.13
N CYS A 36 -1.53 6.86 -1.08
CA CYS A 36 -0.46 5.90 -0.80
C CYS A 36 -0.57 5.43 0.65
N ALA A 37 -0.33 4.15 0.89
CA ALA A 37 -0.12 3.61 2.22
C ALA A 37 1.05 2.62 2.21
N TYR A 38 1.86 2.70 3.26
CA TYR A 38 2.94 1.76 3.55
C TYR A 38 2.72 1.16 4.94
N GLY A 39 2.59 -0.15 5.00
CA GLY A 39 2.48 -0.90 6.24
C GLY A 39 3.68 -1.81 6.43
N MET A 40 4.33 -1.76 7.59
CA MET A 40 5.43 -2.64 7.94
C MET A 40 5.12 -3.42 9.21
N ARG A 41 5.36 -4.74 9.19
CA ARG A 41 5.25 -5.59 10.37
C ARG A 41 6.62 -5.82 10.98
N ILE A 42 6.74 -5.47 12.25
CA ILE A 42 7.93 -5.69 13.06
C ILE A 42 7.67 -6.90 13.97
N PRO A 43 8.47 -7.98 13.90
CA PRO A 43 8.21 -9.22 14.62
C PRO A 43 8.50 -9.14 16.12
N VAL A 44 9.01 -8.01 16.62
CA VAL A 44 9.40 -7.81 18.02
C VAL A 44 8.47 -6.82 18.74
N PRO A 45 8.02 -7.14 19.96
CA PRO A 45 8.23 -8.40 20.69
C PRO A 45 7.46 -9.58 20.07
N VAL A 46 8.02 -10.79 20.12
CA VAL A 46 7.46 -12.01 19.50
C VAL A 46 6.02 -12.29 19.94
N THR A 47 5.67 -11.93 21.19
CA THR A 47 4.34 -12.10 21.76
C THR A 47 3.31 -11.09 21.26
N ASN A 48 3.75 -9.94 20.74
CA ASN A 48 2.88 -8.89 20.21
C ASN A 48 3.60 -8.12 19.10
N PRO A 49 3.74 -8.71 17.90
CA PRO A 49 4.40 -8.06 16.77
C PRO A 49 3.65 -6.78 16.41
N LYS A 50 4.39 -5.68 16.26
CA LYS A 50 3.83 -4.37 15.97
C LYS A 50 3.65 -4.19 14.46
N THR A 51 2.61 -3.45 14.08
CA THR A 51 2.42 -2.96 12.72
C THR A 51 2.54 -1.46 12.73
N ILE A 52 3.48 -0.93 11.94
CA ILE A 52 3.59 0.49 11.64
C ILE A 52 2.84 0.73 10.34
N MET A 53 2.05 1.80 10.27
CA MET A 53 1.31 2.17 9.07
C MET A 53 1.44 3.67 8.84
N LEU A 54 2.00 4.04 7.69
CA LEU A 54 2.05 5.41 7.17
C LEU A 54 1.11 5.47 5.97
N ASN A 55 0.23 6.46 5.91
CA ASN A 55 -0.70 6.58 4.80
C ASN A 55 -1.16 8.03 4.59
N SER A 56 -1.54 8.34 3.36
CA SER A 56 -2.09 9.64 2.96
C SER A 56 -3.62 9.64 2.90
N TYR A 57 -4.29 8.63 3.47
CA TYR A 57 -5.74 8.51 3.40
C TYR A 57 -6.47 9.60 4.17
N PRO A 58 -7.75 9.88 3.86
CA PRO A 58 -8.56 10.80 4.65
C PRO A 58 -8.56 10.43 6.14
N LYS A 59 -8.41 11.41 7.04
CA LYS A 59 -8.33 11.15 8.49
C LYS A 59 -9.51 10.34 9.03
N LEU A 60 -10.73 10.66 8.58
CA LEU A 60 -11.94 9.93 8.95
C LEU A 60 -11.86 8.44 8.60
N TRP A 61 -11.26 8.11 7.45
CA TRP A 61 -11.04 6.72 7.06
C TRP A 61 -10.03 6.04 7.97
N GLN A 62 -8.90 6.70 8.28
CA GLN A 62 -7.90 6.15 9.19
C GLN A 62 -8.48 5.82 10.57
N GLU A 63 -9.27 6.75 11.13
CA GLU A 63 -9.96 6.57 12.40
C GLU A 63 -10.98 5.42 12.35
N LEU A 64 -11.75 5.34 11.26
CA LEU A 64 -12.72 4.26 11.04
C LEU A 64 -12.04 2.90 10.94
N TYR A 65 -10.95 2.81 10.19
CA TYR A 65 -10.17 1.60 9.98
C TYR A 65 -9.61 1.04 11.29
N VAL A 66 -9.09 1.92 12.15
CA VAL A 66 -8.64 1.55 13.50
C VAL A 66 -9.82 1.14 14.38
N ARG A 67 -10.89 1.95 14.42
CA ARG A 67 -12.06 1.70 15.28
C ARG A 67 -12.74 0.36 14.98
N LYS A 68 -12.87 0.00 13.70
CA LYS A 68 -13.46 -1.26 13.26
C LYS A 68 -12.45 -2.42 13.19
N LYS A 69 -11.19 -2.18 13.58
CA LYS A 69 -10.11 -3.18 13.57
C LYS A 69 -9.92 -3.83 12.20
N TYR A 70 -10.04 -3.05 11.13
CA TYR A 70 -10.00 -3.59 9.78
C TYR A 70 -8.66 -4.23 9.42
N LEU A 71 -7.56 -3.84 10.07
CA LEU A 71 -6.27 -4.51 9.94
C LEU A 71 -6.33 -6.04 10.15
N GLU A 72 -7.24 -6.52 11.01
CA GLU A 72 -7.36 -7.94 11.35
C GLU A 72 -8.10 -8.75 10.26
N VAL A 73 -8.97 -8.09 9.49
CA VAL A 73 -9.85 -8.72 8.50
C VAL A 73 -9.54 -8.31 7.06
N ASP A 74 -8.67 -7.31 6.86
CA ASP A 74 -8.33 -6.79 5.54
C ASP A 74 -7.74 -7.89 4.64
N PRO A 75 -8.44 -8.27 3.55
CA PRO A 75 -8.01 -9.36 2.70
C PRO A 75 -6.68 -9.06 2.01
N THR A 76 -6.37 -7.79 1.75
CA THR A 76 -5.10 -7.39 1.11
C THR A 76 -3.92 -7.64 2.05
N VAL A 77 -4.08 -7.30 3.33
CA VAL A 77 -3.11 -7.57 4.39
C VAL A 77 -2.98 -9.08 4.64
N LEU A 78 -4.09 -9.81 4.67
CA LEU A 78 -4.09 -11.26 4.91
C LEU A 78 -3.42 -12.03 3.76
N LEU A 79 -3.72 -11.69 2.50
CA LEU A 79 -3.11 -12.29 1.32
C LEU A 79 -1.62 -11.91 1.21
N GLY A 80 -1.29 -10.64 1.47
CA GLY A 80 0.08 -10.12 1.42
C GLY A 80 1.06 -10.81 2.38
N ARG A 81 0.55 -11.37 3.48
CA ARG A 81 1.37 -12.19 4.41
C ARG A 81 1.91 -13.48 3.80
N PHE A 82 1.24 -14.01 2.78
CA PHE A 82 1.57 -15.30 2.18
C PHE A 82 1.98 -15.19 0.71
N SER A 83 1.78 -14.03 0.09
CA SER A 83 2.03 -13.80 -1.33
C SER A 83 2.69 -12.45 -1.58
N GLN A 84 3.72 -12.45 -2.42
CA GLN A 84 4.32 -11.23 -2.97
C GLN A 84 3.74 -10.84 -4.33
N GLN A 85 2.71 -11.55 -4.80
CA GLN A 85 2.00 -11.17 -6.02
C GLN A 85 1.19 -9.89 -5.76
N PRO A 86 1.12 -8.98 -6.74
CA PRO A 86 0.26 -7.82 -6.61
C PRO A 86 -1.21 -8.20 -6.50
N ILE A 87 -1.93 -7.46 -5.68
CA ILE A 87 -3.35 -7.61 -5.41
C ILE A 87 -4.03 -6.38 -5.98
N ILE A 88 -4.90 -6.59 -6.96
CA ILE A 88 -5.77 -5.53 -7.49
C ILE A 88 -7.07 -5.58 -6.70
N TRP A 89 -7.48 -4.44 -6.16
CA TRP A 89 -8.72 -4.35 -5.40
C TRP A 89 -9.93 -4.55 -6.32
N GLY A 90 -10.93 -5.24 -5.80
CA GLY A 90 -12.18 -5.52 -6.50
C GLY A 90 -13.10 -6.37 -5.66
N ASP A 91 -14.35 -6.50 -6.10
CA ASP A 91 -15.40 -7.16 -5.33
C ASP A 91 -15.05 -8.62 -4.96
N GLU A 92 -14.28 -9.32 -5.80
CA GLU A 92 -13.82 -10.68 -5.51
C GLU A 92 -12.87 -10.75 -4.32
N VAL A 93 -11.93 -9.79 -4.21
CA VAL A 93 -10.95 -9.74 -3.11
C VAL A 93 -11.66 -9.46 -1.78
N PHE A 94 -12.66 -8.58 -1.81
CA PHE A 94 -13.41 -8.17 -0.62
C PHE A 94 -14.72 -8.93 -0.41
N ALA A 95 -14.95 -10.04 -1.13
CA ALA A 95 -16.20 -10.80 -1.04
C ALA A 95 -16.53 -11.28 0.39
N LYS A 96 -15.51 -11.51 1.22
CA LYS A 96 -15.65 -11.92 2.63
C LYS A 96 -15.68 -10.75 3.61
N THR A 97 -15.40 -9.53 3.16
CA THR A 97 -15.36 -8.31 3.97
C THR A 97 -16.06 -7.14 3.26
N PRO A 98 -17.35 -7.30 2.87
CA PRO A 98 -18.07 -6.28 2.11
C PRO A 98 -18.24 -4.97 2.88
N GLU A 99 -18.29 -5.01 4.21
CA GLU A 99 -18.38 -3.80 5.05
C GLU A 99 -17.13 -2.92 4.93
N LEU A 100 -15.94 -3.53 5.01
CA LEU A 100 -14.66 -2.85 4.77
C LEU A 100 -14.64 -2.20 3.38
N TRP A 101 -15.13 -2.93 2.38
CA TRP A 101 -15.12 -2.45 1.00
C TRP A 101 -16.08 -1.29 0.76
N ASN A 102 -17.27 -1.33 1.38
CA ASN A 102 -18.21 -0.23 1.32
C ASN A 102 -17.63 1.03 1.95
N ASP A 103 -17.11 0.90 3.19
CA ASP A 103 -16.54 2.04 3.90
C ASP A 103 -15.31 2.62 3.15
N ALA A 104 -14.48 1.76 2.52
CA ALA A 104 -13.35 2.19 1.70
C ALA A 104 -13.82 3.02 0.50
N ARG A 105 -14.86 2.54 -0.21
CA ARG A 105 -15.40 3.25 -1.37
C ARG A 105 -16.06 4.57 -1.02
N ASP A 106 -16.72 4.65 0.13
CA ASP A 106 -17.30 5.88 0.67
C ASP A 106 -16.22 6.90 1.04
N ALA A 107 -15.04 6.41 1.45
CA ALA A 107 -13.86 7.24 1.70
C ALA A 107 -13.07 7.62 0.44
N GLY A 108 -13.51 7.23 -0.77
CA GLY A 108 -12.80 7.50 -2.02
C GLY A 108 -11.67 6.53 -2.34
N LEU A 109 -11.61 5.37 -1.68
CA LEU A 109 -10.62 4.32 -1.91
C LEU A 109 -11.25 3.20 -2.75
N ARG A 110 -11.53 3.50 -4.02
CA ARG A 110 -12.34 2.62 -4.88
C ARG A 110 -11.55 1.73 -5.80
N VAL A 111 -10.35 2.16 -6.17
CA VAL A 111 -9.44 1.40 -7.02
C VAL A 111 -8.11 1.34 -6.30
N GLY A 112 -7.53 0.15 -6.19
CA GLY A 112 -6.24 0.01 -5.52
C GLY A 112 -5.41 -1.15 -6.03
N TRP A 113 -4.12 -0.99 -5.80
CA TRP A 113 -3.08 -1.96 -6.08
C TRP A 113 -2.24 -2.09 -4.82
N ALA A 114 -2.13 -3.30 -4.28
CA ALA A 114 -1.34 -3.59 -3.10
C ALA A 114 -0.30 -4.65 -3.42
N LYS A 115 0.92 -4.48 -2.92
CA LYS A 115 1.97 -5.48 -3.03
C LYS A 115 2.77 -5.56 -1.74
N SER A 116 2.92 -6.78 -1.26
CA SER A 116 3.84 -7.09 -0.18
C SER A 116 5.25 -7.41 -0.70
N VAL A 117 6.22 -7.02 0.11
CA VAL A 117 7.63 -7.41 0.02
C VAL A 117 7.95 -8.07 1.36
N LEU A 118 8.38 -9.33 1.29
CA LEU A 118 8.63 -10.14 2.48
C LEU A 118 10.11 -10.52 2.49
N GLU A 119 10.81 -10.12 3.54
CA GLU A 119 12.14 -10.65 3.86
C GLU A 119 12.05 -12.04 4.52
N SER A 120 11.00 -12.25 5.32
CA SER A 120 10.72 -13.52 5.99
C SER A 120 9.23 -13.68 6.28
N GLN A 121 8.81 -14.80 6.89
CA GLN A 121 7.40 -15.00 7.27
C GLN A 121 6.89 -14.02 8.34
N SER A 122 7.81 -13.31 9.02
CA SER A 122 7.48 -12.43 10.17
C SER A 122 7.91 -10.97 9.97
N VAL A 123 8.75 -10.69 8.97
CA VAL A 123 9.21 -9.34 8.58
C VAL A 123 8.77 -9.08 7.15
N GLY A 124 8.02 -8.00 6.95
CA GLY A 124 7.58 -7.59 5.62
C GLY A 124 6.92 -6.23 5.60
N GLY A 125 7.07 -5.58 4.45
CA GLY A 125 6.40 -4.34 4.08
C GLY A 125 5.27 -4.60 3.10
N MET A 126 4.29 -3.69 3.05
CA MET A 126 3.24 -3.68 2.05
C MET A 126 3.02 -2.25 1.58
N LEU A 127 3.22 -2.03 0.28
CA LEU A 127 2.85 -0.79 -0.39
C LEU A 127 1.45 -0.95 -0.98
N THR A 128 0.61 0.06 -0.75
CA THR A 128 -0.74 0.17 -1.31
C THR A 128 -0.88 1.51 -2.00
N LEU A 129 -1.30 1.48 -3.26
CA LEU A 129 -1.60 2.65 -4.07
C LEU A 129 -3.09 2.63 -4.36
N ALA A 130 -3.79 3.74 -4.14
CA ALA A 130 -5.23 3.82 -4.34
C ALA A 130 -5.64 5.13 -4.99
N ARG A 131 -6.77 5.09 -5.71
CA ARG A 131 -7.39 6.27 -6.32
C ARG A 131 -8.91 6.19 -6.25
N ALA A 132 -9.54 7.35 -6.37
CA ALA A 132 -10.98 7.49 -6.24
C ALA A 132 -11.75 6.96 -7.45
N ASP A 133 -11.18 7.08 -8.63
CA ASP A 133 -11.88 6.79 -9.90
C ASP A 133 -10.96 6.07 -10.90
N GLU A 134 -11.54 5.67 -12.02
CA GLU A 134 -10.88 4.95 -13.13
C GLU A 134 -10.31 3.57 -12.76
N PRO A 135 -10.87 2.46 -13.27
CA PRO A 135 -10.33 1.14 -12.99
C PRO A 135 -8.92 0.97 -13.60
N LEU A 136 -8.07 0.20 -12.94
CA LEU A 136 -6.75 -0.17 -13.49
C LEU A 136 -6.94 -1.09 -14.70
N THR A 137 -6.73 -0.56 -15.90
CA THR A 137 -6.85 -1.35 -17.13
C THR A 137 -5.63 -2.25 -17.33
N ALA A 138 -5.78 -3.35 -18.08
CA ALA A 138 -4.66 -4.21 -18.44
C ALA A 138 -3.52 -3.46 -19.16
N LYS A 139 -3.87 -2.48 -20.01
CA LYS A 139 -2.90 -1.62 -20.70
C LYS A 139 -2.14 -0.72 -19.73
N GLU A 140 -2.83 -0.13 -18.77
CA GLU A 140 -2.22 0.71 -17.73
C GLU A 140 -1.29 -0.12 -16.83
N LEU A 141 -1.75 -1.29 -16.38
CA LEU A 141 -0.95 -2.22 -15.59
C LEU A 141 0.32 -2.62 -16.33
N ALA A 142 0.23 -3.01 -17.60
CA ALA A 142 1.41 -3.36 -18.41
C ALA A 142 2.46 -2.23 -18.49
N ALA A 143 2.02 -0.96 -18.44
CA ALA A 143 2.92 0.19 -18.48
C ALA A 143 3.46 0.60 -17.09
N LYS A 144 2.60 0.60 -16.07
CA LYS A 144 2.91 1.17 -14.74
C LYS A 144 3.37 0.12 -13.72
N GLU A 145 2.97 -1.14 -13.87
CA GLU A 145 3.27 -2.19 -12.88
C GLU A 145 4.78 -2.39 -12.64
N PRO A 146 5.68 -2.32 -13.64
CA PRO A 146 7.12 -2.35 -13.36
C PRO A 146 7.57 -1.25 -12.40
N HIS A 147 7.04 -0.02 -12.56
CA HIS A 147 7.35 1.13 -11.71
C HIS A 147 6.72 0.98 -10.31
N MET A 148 5.47 0.49 -10.23
CA MET A 148 4.80 0.22 -8.94
C MET A 148 5.51 -0.89 -8.16
N ARG A 149 5.93 -1.97 -8.82
CA ARG A 149 6.70 -3.06 -8.20
C ARG A 149 8.06 -2.57 -7.72
N TRP A 150 8.72 -1.76 -8.53
CA TRP A 150 9.99 -1.15 -8.15
C TRP A 150 9.81 -0.27 -6.90
N LEU A 151 8.77 0.58 -6.88
CA LEU A 151 8.47 1.44 -5.74
C LEU A 151 8.23 0.62 -4.47
N ALA A 152 7.46 -0.47 -4.56
CA ALA A 152 7.23 -1.37 -3.43
C ALA A 152 8.52 -2.00 -2.89
N ASN A 153 9.45 -2.37 -3.75
CA ASN A 153 10.72 -2.99 -3.35
C ASN A 153 11.74 -1.98 -2.79
N THR A 154 11.74 -0.74 -3.27
CA THR A 154 12.68 0.30 -2.82
C THR A 154 12.31 0.89 -1.47
N VAL A 155 11.01 0.89 -1.12
CA VAL A 155 10.51 1.42 0.14
C VAL A 155 10.54 0.39 1.27
N HIS A 156 10.73 -0.89 0.93
CA HIS A 156 10.88 -1.96 1.91
C HIS A 156 12.21 -1.88 2.63
#